data_AF-A0A842UG25-F1
#
_entry.id   AF-A0A842UG25-F1
#
_cell.length_a   1.000
_cell.length_b   1.000
_cell.length_c   1.000
_cell.angle_alpha   90.00
_cell.angle_beta   90.00
_cell.angle_gamma   90.00
#
_symmetry.space_group_name_H-M   'P 1'
#
loop_
_entity.id
_entity.type
_entity.pdbx_description
1 polymer ?
#
loop_
_entity_poly.entity_id
_entity_poly.type
_entity_poly.pdbx_seq_one_letter_code
_entity_poly.pdbx_strand_id
1 'polypeptide(L)'
;MKNTVSSDEAKRLILSGKAPSGMHVEGGLDLYRCTSLKSLPENLHVEGALNLYGCASLKSLPEGLHIRGALSLSECTSLKSLPENLHVGGWLSLFGCTSLKTLPEGLHVERSLDLRGCTSLKSLPEGLHVEG
;
A
#
# COMPACT_ATOMS: atom_id res chain seq x y z
N MET A 1 23.25 -3.48 8.74
CA MET A 1 22.60 -2.36 9.47
C MET A 1 21.24 -2.17 8.82
N LYS A 2 20.14 -2.45 9.53
CA LYS A 2 18.79 -2.20 9.00
C LYS A 2 18.59 -0.68 8.98
N ASN A 3 18.15 -0.13 7.85
CA ASN A 3 17.87 1.31 7.72
C ASN A 3 16.51 1.62 8.38
N THR A 4 16.48 1.39 9.69
CA THR A 4 15.29 1.46 10.52
C THR A 4 15.09 2.88 11.02
N VAL A 5 13.87 3.40 10.88
CA VAL A 5 13.49 4.77 11.23
C VAL A 5 12.13 4.79 11.95
N SER A 6 11.89 5.85 12.72
CA SER A 6 10.58 6.11 13.31
C SER A 6 9.55 6.46 12.23
N SER A 7 8.26 6.35 12.56
CA SER A 7 7.16 6.74 11.67
C SER A 7 7.25 8.19 11.19
N ASP A 8 7.63 9.12 12.07
CA ASP A 8 7.75 10.54 11.74
C ASP A 8 8.90 10.80 10.76
N GLU A 9 10.05 10.16 10.99
CA GLU A 9 11.20 10.30 10.08
C GLU A 9 10.93 9.65 8.73
N ALA A 10 10.29 8.47 8.71
CA ALA A 10 9.84 7.82 7.48
C ALA A 10 8.94 8.75 6.65
N LYS A 11 7.92 9.34 7.29
CA LYS A 11 7.01 10.30 6.65
C LYS A 11 7.79 11.49 6.07
N ARG A 12 8.71 12.08 6.84
CA ARG A 12 9.53 13.22 6.39
C ARG A 12 10.38 12.86 5.16
N LEU A 13 11.04 11.70 5.19
CA LEU A 13 11.90 11.25 4.09
C LEU A 13 11.09 10.94 2.82
N ILE A 14 9.93 10.29 2.96
CA ILE A 14 9.05 9.97 1.82
C ILE A 14 8.52 11.26 1.18
N LEU A 15 7.98 12.19 1.98
CA LEU A 15 7.39 13.41 1.47
C LEU A 15 8.43 14.40 0.91
N SER A 16 9.68 14.29 1.33
CA SER A 16 10.79 15.07 0.75
C SER A 16 11.46 14.40 -0.45
N GLY A 17 11.03 13.19 -0.84
CA GLY A 17 11.64 12.42 -1.94
C GLY A 17 13.04 11.90 -1.63
N LYS A 18 13.41 11.83 -0.34
CA LYS A 18 14.74 11.41 0.14
C LYS A 18 14.74 10.02 0.77
N ALA A 19 13.60 9.33 0.76
CA ALA A 19 13.50 7.99 1.31
C ALA A 19 14.35 6.99 0.49
N PRO A 20 15.37 6.35 1.09
CA PRO A 20 16.11 5.28 0.43
C PRO A 20 15.29 4.01 0.27
N SER A 21 15.69 3.17 -0.69
CA SER A 21 15.17 1.80 -0.79
C SER A 21 15.60 0.96 0.42
N GLY A 22 14.77 -0.03 0.81
CA GLY A 22 15.05 -0.89 1.96
C GLY A 22 14.87 -0.19 3.31
N MET A 23 14.11 0.92 3.34
CA MET A 23 13.75 1.60 4.58
C MET A 23 12.83 0.70 5.41
N HIS A 24 13.11 0.60 6.71
CA HIS A 24 12.28 -0.11 7.68
C HIS A 24 11.63 0.90 8.63
N VAL A 25 10.31 0.82 8.79
CA VAL A 25 9.54 1.67 9.73
C VAL A 25 9.14 0.83 10.93
N GLU A 26 9.55 1.24 12.13
CA GLU A 26 9.34 0.47 13.38
C GLU A 26 7.87 0.34 13.81
N GLY A 27 6.99 1.17 13.27
CA GLY A 27 5.59 1.22 13.64
C GLY A 27 4.68 1.47 12.44
N GLY A 28 3.49 2.03 12.69
CA GLY A 28 2.57 2.41 11.63
C GLY A 28 3.03 3.68 10.91
N LEU A 29 2.81 3.75 9.60
CA LEU A 29 3.16 4.90 8.76
C LEU A 29 1.87 5.56 8.26
N ASP A 30 1.64 6.81 8.65
CA ASP A 30 0.47 7.57 8.25
C ASP A 30 0.78 8.65 7.20
N LEU A 31 0.34 8.39 5.97
CA LEU A 31 0.43 9.26 4.80
C LEU A 31 -0.98 9.73 4.37
N TYR A 32 -1.95 9.78 5.29
CA TYR A 32 -3.31 10.26 5.04
C TYR A 32 -3.35 11.54 4.19
N ARG A 33 -4.09 11.46 3.08
CA ARG A 33 -4.33 12.54 2.12
C ARG A 33 -3.07 13.25 1.63
N CYS A 34 -1.96 12.52 1.49
CA CYS A 34 -0.79 13.03 0.77
C CYS A 34 -1.07 13.04 -0.74
N THR A 35 -1.91 13.98 -1.19
CA THR A 35 -2.46 14.02 -2.55
C THR A 35 -1.42 14.21 -3.64
N SER A 36 -0.23 14.69 -3.31
CA SER A 36 0.90 14.86 -4.23
C SER A 36 1.86 13.65 -4.24
N LEU A 37 1.66 12.66 -3.36
CA LEU A 37 2.48 11.45 -3.30
C LEU A 37 2.27 10.63 -4.58
N LYS A 38 3.37 10.37 -5.29
CA LYS A 38 3.34 9.62 -6.57
C LYS A 38 3.82 8.18 -6.43
N SER A 39 4.72 7.92 -5.48
CA SER A 39 5.32 6.62 -5.21
C SER A 39 5.86 6.55 -3.78
N LEU A 40 6.06 5.33 -3.29
CA LEU A 40 6.83 5.01 -2.09
C LEU A 40 8.23 4.47 -2.51
N PRO A 41 9.22 4.45 -1.61
CA PRO A 41 10.51 3.83 -1.91
C PRO A 41 10.38 2.30 -2.10
N GLU A 42 11.19 1.74 -3.00
CA GLU A 42 11.30 0.29 -3.23
C GLU A 42 11.73 -0.46 -1.96
N ASN A 43 11.25 -1.69 -1.78
CA ASN A 43 11.57 -2.53 -0.61
C ASN A 43 11.24 -1.88 0.74
N LEU A 44 10.17 -1.08 0.81
CA LEU A 44 9.71 -0.48 2.07
C LEU A 44 9.13 -1.56 2.98
N HIS A 45 9.60 -1.61 4.23
CA HIS A 45 9.05 -2.48 5.26
C HIS A 45 8.36 -1.66 6.35
N VAL A 46 7.10 -1.97 6.65
CA VAL A 46 6.31 -1.30 7.70
C VAL A 46 5.87 -2.35 8.73
N GLU A 47 6.38 -2.23 9.96
CA GLU A 47 6.05 -3.15 11.06
C GLU A 47 4.60 -2.96 11.56
N GLY A 48 4.03 -1.77 11.39
CA GLY A 48 2.63 -1.47 11.73
C GLY A 48 1.71 -1.36 10.51
N ALA A 49 0.63 -0.59 10.69
CA ALA A 49 -0.31 -0.28 9.60
C ALA A 49 0.23 0.83 8.68
N LEU A 50 -0.07 0.76 7.39
CA LEU A 50 0.22 1.79 6.40
C LEU A 50 -1.08 2.46 5.95
N ASN A 51 -1.22 3.75 6.26
CA ASN A 51 -2.39 4.54 5.86
C ASN A 51 -2.04 5.46 4.67
N LEU A 52 -2.57 5.13 3.49
CA LEU A 52 -2.45 5.91 2.26
C LEU A 52 -3.81 6.48 1.81
N TYR A 53 -4.82 6.50 2.70
CA TYR A 53 -6.15 6.98 2.36
C TYR A 53 -6.10 8.33 1.63
N GLY A 54 -6.76 8.43 0.48
CA GLY A 54 -6.89 9.67 -0.27
C GLY A 54 -5.58 10.18 -0.90
N CYS A 55 -4.56 9.34 -1.06
CA CYS A 55 -3.36 9.66 -1.86
C CYS A 55 -3.69 9.65 -3.36
N ALA A 56 -4.48 10.63 -3.80
CA ALA A 56 -5.11 10.65 -5.13
C ALA A 56 -4.14 10.70 -6.32
N SER A 57 -2.86 11.04 -6.14
CA SER A 57 -1.84 10.98 -7.20
C SER A 57 -1.03 9.67 -7.25
N LEU A 58 -1.23 8.77 -6.28
CA LEU A 58 -0.53 7.49 -6.21
C LEU A 58 -1.07 6.58 -7.32
N LYS A 59 -0.17 6.13 -8.21
CA LYS A 59 -0.55 5.32 -9.38
C LYS A 59 -0.28 3.83 -9.20
N SER A 60 0.72 3.49 -8.40
CA SER A 60 1.12 2.13 -8.06
C SER A 60 1.82 2.14 -6.70
N LEU A 61 1.89 0.96 -6.09
CA LEU A 61 2.79 0.69 -4.97
C LEU A 61 4.13 0.14 -5.51
N PRO A 62 5.24 0.31 -4.76
CA PRO A 62 6.56 -0.18 -5.17
C PRO A 62 6.69 -1.70 -4.99
N GLU A 63 7.65 -2.30 -5.68
CA GLU A 63 8.00 -3.70 -5.49
C GLU A 63 8.67 -3.93 -4.14
N GLY A 64 8.52 -5.15 -3.61
CA GLY A 64 9.07 -5.53 -2.31
C GLY A 64 8.45 -4.79 -1.12
N LEU A 65 7.31 -4.13 -1.29
CA LEU A 65 6.55 -3.54 -0.19
C LEU A 65 6.04 -4.65 0.74
N HIS A 66 6.38 -4.55 2.02
CA HIS A 66 5.91 -5.48 3.04
C HIS A 66 5.26 -4.73 4.20
N ILE A 67 4.02 -5.10 4.54
CA ILE A 67 3.27 -4.50 5.65
C ILE A 67 2.81 -5.61 6.59
N ARG A 68 3.23 -5.55 7.86
CA ARG A 68 2.77 -6.48 8.90
C ARG A 68 1.38 -6.14 9.42
N GLY A 69 1.00 -4.87 9.39
CA GLY A 69 -0.33 -4.41 9.79
C GLY A 69 -1.32 -4.30 8.62
N ALA A 70 -2.33 -3.47 8.82
CA ALA A 70 -3.32 -3.15 7.79
C ALA A 70 -2.80 -2.16 6.74
N LEU A 71 -3.35 -2.24 5.53
CA LEU A 71 -3.08 -1.31 4.44
C LEU A 71 -4.39 -0.62 4.01
N SER A 72 -4.44 0.70 4.16
CA SER A 72 -5.53 1.52 3.65
C SER A 72 -5.10 2.26 2.40
N LEU A 73 -5.67 1.89 1.25
CA LEU A 73 -5.54 2.59 -0.03
C LEU A 73 -6.86 3.26 -0.45
N SER A 74 -7.83 3.35 0.47
CA SER A 74 -9.14 3.89 0.14
C SER A 74 -9.06 5.28 -0.49
N GLU A 75 -9.90 5.57 -1.48
CA GLU A 75 -9.93 6.85 -2.20
C GLU A 75 -8.61 7.19 -2.93
N CYS A 76 -7.70 6.23 -3.14
CA CYS A 76 -6.58 6.37 -4.08
C CYS A 76 -7.09 6.22 -5.52
N THR A 77 -7.80 7.23 -6.01
CA THR A 77 -8.55 7.17 -7.28
C THR A 77 -7.67 7.04 -8.52
N SER A 78 -6.38 7.40 -8.45
CA SER A 78 -5.41 7.20 -9.56
C SER A 78 -4.69 5.86 -9.51
N LEU A 79 -4.90 5.03 -8.48
CA LEU A 79 -4.23 3.74 -8.33
C LEU A 79 -4.67 2.78 -9.44
N LYS A 80 -3.72 2.26 -10.21
CA LYS A 80 -3.99 1.40 -11.37
C LYS A 80 -3.67 -0.06 -11.13
N SER A 81 -2.67 -0.34 -10.29
CA SER A 81 -2.18 -1.68 -9.98
C SER A 81 -1.50 -1.72 -8.61
N LEU A 82 -1.37 -2.93 -8.07
CA LEU A 82 -0.54 -3.28 -6.91
C LEU A 82 0.65 -4.14 -7.41
N PRO A 83 1.77 -4.19 -6.69
CA PRO A 83 2.93 -5.03 -7.03
C PRO A 83 2.59 -6.52 -6.92
N GLU A 84 3.31 -7.35 -7.66
CA GLU A 84 3.17 -8.81 -7.56
C GLU A 84 3.56 -9.32 -6.16
N ASN A 85 2.91 -10.40 -5.72
CA ASN A 85 3.20 -11.03 -4.42
C ASN A 85 3.08 -10.09 -3.21
N LEU A 86 2.21 -9.07 -3.30
CA LEU A 86 1.94 -8.17 -2.19
C LEU A 86 1.40 -8.95 -0.98
N HIS A 87 2.09 -8.83 0.16
CA HIS A 87 1.66 -9.42 1.43
C HIS A 87 1.18 -8.33 2.40
N VAL A 88 -0.03 -8.50 2.93
CA VAL A 88 -0.64 -7.62 3.94
C VAL A 88 -1.03 -8.46 5.16
N GLY A 89 -0.37 -8.24 6.30
CA GLY A 89 -0.65 -8.96 7.56
C GLY A 89 -1.93 -8.54 8.29
N GLY A 90 -2.62 -7.53 7.76
CA GLY A 90 -3.90 -7.05 8.27
C GLY A 90 -5.00 -7.06 7.22
N TRP A 91 -5.93 -6.11 7.33
CA TRP A 91 -6.92 -5.87 6.28
C TRP A 91 -6.33 -5.00 5.16
N LEU A 92 -6.82 -5.21 3.95
CA LEU A 92 -6.53 -4.37 2.78
C LEU A 92 -7.82 -3.68 2.36
N SER A 93 -7.86 -2.35 2.42
CA SER A 93 -8.96 -1.55 1.87
C SER A 93 -8.53 -0.87 0.58
N LEU A 94 -9.21 -1.20 -0.50
CA LEU A 94 -9.14 -0.53 -1.81
C LEU A 94 -10.43 0.24 -2.11
N PHE A 95 -11.22 0.52 -1.07
CA PHE A 95 -12.50 1.22 -1.20
C PHE A 95 -12.37 2.47 -2.07
N GLY A 96 -13.21 2.61 -3.11
CA GLY A 96 -13.19 3.79 -3.97
C GLY A 96 -11.94 3.94 -4.86
N CYS A 97 -11.10 2.91 -5.01
CA CYS A 97 -10.03 2.88 -6.01
C CYS A 97 -10.60 2.71 -7.42
N THR A 98 -11.20 3.77 -7.96
CA THR A 98 -11.97 3.73 -9.22
C THR A 98 -11.14 3.47 -10.48
N SER A 99 -9.82 3.71 -10.46
CA SER A 99 -8.91 3.41 -11.59
C SER A 99 -8.27 2.02 -11.53
N LEU A 100 -8.48 1.26 -10.46
CA LEU A 100 -7.88 -0.06 -10.29
C LEU A 100 -8.56 -1.05 -11.24
N LYS A 101 -7.77 -1.66 -12.13
CA LYS A 101 -8.32 -2.53 -13.20
C LYS A 101 -8.20 -4.02 -12.89
N THR A 102 -7.14 -4.38 -12.17
CA THR A 102 -6.77 -5.75 -11.82
C THR A 102 -6.14 -5.76 -10.43
N LEU A 103 -6.21 -6.91 -9.76
CA LEU A 103 -5.34 -7.24 -8.63
C LEU A 103 -4.18 -8.11 -9.15
N PRO A 104 -3.01 -8.07 -8.51
CA PRO A 104 -1.87 -8.89 -8.91
C PRO A 104 -2.08 -10.35 -8.54
N GLU A 105 -1.42 -11.25 -9.28
CA GLU A 105 -1.28 -12.65 -8.85
C GLU A 105 -0.48 -12.72 -7.54
N GLY A 106 -0.82 -13.70 -6.70
CA GLY A 106 -0.16 -13.90 -5.41
C GLY A 106 -0.46 -12.83 -4.35
N LEU A 107 -1.53 -12.04 -4.51
CA LEU A 107 -2.00 -11.13 -3.46
C LEU A 107 -2.44 -11.94 -2.24
N HIS A 108 -1.77 -11.73 -1.11
CA HIS A 108 -2.07 -12.37 0.17
C HIS A 108 -2.50 -11.33 1.21
N VAL A 109 -3.70 -11.52 1.77
CA VAL A 109 -4.26 -10.66 2.83
C VAL A 109 -4.68 -11.54 4.00
N GLU A 110 -4.02 -11.39 5.15
CA GLU A 110 -4.25 -12.22 6.34
C GLU A 110 -5.60 -11.97 7.04
N ARG A 111 -6.33 -10.93 6.65
CA ARG A 111 -7.67 -10.64 7.20
C ARG A 111 -8.68 -10.42 6.08
N SER A 112 -9.23 -9.23 5.96
CA SER A 112 -10.29 -8.91 5.01
C SER A 112 -9.82 -8.03 3.86
N LEU A 113 -10.43 -8.21 2.69
CA LEU A 113 -10.22 -7.39 1.50
C LEU A 113 -11.50 -6.59 1.17
N ASP A 114 -11.41 -5.26 1.12
CA ASP A 114 -12.51 -4.39 0.68
C ASP A 114 -12.26 -3.81 -0.71
N LEU A 115 -13.12 -4.19 -1.66
CA LEU A 115 -13.09 -3.75 -3.07
C LEU A 115 -14.30 -2.89 -3.44
N ARG A 116 -15.12 -2.48 -2.46
CA ARG A 116 -16.33 -1.69 -2.75
C ARG A 116 -15.94 -0.37 -3.42
N GLY A 117 -16.64 0.00 -4.49
CA GLY A 117 -16.33 1.22 -5.24
C GLY A 117 -15.13 1.11 -6.20
N CYS A 118 -14.48 -0.05 -6.33
CA CYS A 118 -13.51 -0.33 -7.40
C CYS A 118 -14.24 -0.53 -8.75
N THR A 119 -14.81 0.53 -9.30
CA THR A 119 -15.71 0.45 -10.47
C THR A 119 -15.04 0.01 -11.78
N SER A 120 -13.70 0.11 -11.89
CA SER A 120 -12.95 -0.38 -13.05
C SER A 120 -12.42 -1.81 -12.91
N LEU A 121 -12.57 -2.44 -11.74
CA LEU A 121 -12.08 -3.79 -11.48
C LEU A 121 -12.99 -4.79 -12.18
N LYS A 122 -12.42 -5.58 -13.10
CA LYS A 122 -13.21 -6.48 -13.96
C LYS A 122 -13.30 -7.91 -13.45
N SER A 123 -12.25 -8.38 -12.79
CA SER A 123 -12.12 -9.77 -12.33
C SER A 123 -11.13 -9.84 -11.17
N LEU A 124 -11.21 -10.94 -10.42
CA LEU A 124 -10.23 -11.31 -9.40
C LEU A 124 -9.22 -12.30 -10.00
N PRO A 125 -7.95 -12.27 -9.59
CA PRO A 125 -6.92 -13.22 -10.02
C PRO A 125 -7.16 -14.60 -9.42
N GLU A 126 -6.66 -15.65 -10.05
CA GLU A 126 -6.83 -17.04 -9.57
C GLU A 126 -6.06 -17.28 -8.26
N GLY A 127 -4.91 -16.64 -8.09
CA GLY A 127 -4.07 -16.75 -6.88
C GLY A 127 -4.45 -15.81 -5.73
N LEU A 128 -5.66 -15.24 -5.72
CA LEU A 128 -6.11 -14.37 -4.62
C LEU A 128 -6.30 -15.17 -3.33
N HIS A 129 -5.57 -14.81 -2.26
CA HIS A 129 -5.71 -15.43 -0.95
C HIS A 129 -6.13 -14.41 0.12
N VAL A 130 -7.26 -14.68 0.79
CA VAL A 130 -7.83 -13.86 1.86
C VAL A 130 -8.22 -14.81 2.99
N GLU A 131 -7.64 -14.65 4.19
CA GLU A 131 -7.83 -15.59 5.31
C GLU A 131 -9.09 -15.30 6.17
N GLY A 132 -9.73 -14.13 5.98
CA GLY A 132 -10.82 -13.61 6.83
C GLY A 132 -12.25 -13.88 6.37
#